data_AF-A0A5R8KA12-F1
#
_entry.id   AF-A0A5R8KA12-F1
#
_cell.length_a   1.000
_cell.length_b   1.000
_cell.length_c   1.000
_cell.angle_alpha   90.00
_cell.angle_beta   90.00
_cell.angle_gamma   90.00
#
_symmetry.space_group_name_H-M   'P 1'
#
loop_
_entity.id
_entity.type
_entity.pdbx_description
1 polymer ?
#
loop_
_entity_poly.entity_id
_entity_poly.type
_entity_poly.pdbx_seq_one_letter_code
_entity_poly.pdbx_strand_id
1 'polypeptide(L)'
;MSYHSDLTRTSMALDRGTLDALTDLAKRWGTSKAEVIRRSVRKAKEAADRESLQPAPLEALDWLQNGGGLTLNEAAEFREVVQAERRAKRYWWEA
;
A
#
# COMPACT_ATOMS: atom_id res chain seq x y z
N MET A 1 -3.26 20.74 9.79
CA MET A 1 -1.93 20.25 10.18
C MET A 1 -0.93 20.74 9.14
N SER A 2 -0.40 21.95 9.30
CA SER A 2 0.55 22.52 8.33
C SER A 2 1.92 21.92 8.59
N TYR A 3 2.32 20.93 7.78
CA TYR A 3 3.67 20.41 7.79
C TYR A 3 4.60 21.43 7.11
N HIS A 4 5.13 22.38 7.89
CA HIS A 4 6.31 23.12 7.45
C HIS A 4 7.51 22.18 7.56
N SER A 5 7.82 21.51 6.45
CA SER A 5 9.07 20.79 6.29
C SER A 5 10.16 21.78 5.88
N ASP A 6 11.20 21.93 6.69
CA ASP A 6 12.39 22.67 6.29
C ASP A 6 13.00 22.01 5.05
N LEU A 7 13.15 22.79 3.98
CA LEU A 7 13.71 22.33 2.72
C LEU A 7 15.19 22.67 2.65
N THR A 8 16.05 21.64 2.71
CA THR A 8 17.49 21.80 2.48
C THR A 8 17.81 21.70 0.99
N ARG A 9 18.40 22.77 0.43
CA ARG A 9 18.87 22.77 -0.96
C ARG A 9 20.03 21.78 -1.12
N THR A 10 19.84 20.82 -2.02
CA THR A 10 20.83 19.77 -2.32
C THR A 10 21.16 19.78 -3.80
N SER A 11 22.44 19.62 -4.15
CA SER A 11 22.90 19.42 -5.52
C SER A 11 23.29 17.96 -5.72
N MET A 12 22.84 17.35 -6.82
CA MET A 12 23.17 15.97 -7.16
C MET A 12 23.24 15.80 -8.67
N ALA A 13 24.11 14.88 -9.13
CA ALA A 13 24.14 14.46 -10.51
C ALA A 13 23.17 13.29 -10.72
N LEU A 14 22.38 13.33 -11.79
CA LEU A 14 21.47 12.27 -12.21
C LEU A 14 21.77 11.91 -13.65
N ASP A 15 21.62 10.63 -14.00
CA ASP A 15 21.74 10.19 -15.37
C ASP A 15 20.61 10.75 -16.25
N ARG A 16 20.81 10.69 -17.56
CA ARG A 16 19.86 11.27 -18.51
C ARG A 16 18.49 10.60 -18.45
N GLY A 17 18.46 9.28 -18.32
CA GLY A 17 17.21 8.51 -18.24
C GLY A 17 16.39 8.91 -17.02
N THR A 18 17.03 9.07 -15.87
CA THR A 18 16.37 9.56 -14.64
C THR A 18 15.81 10.97 -14.83
N LEU A 19 16.54 11.89 -15.47
CA LEU A 19 16.05 13.25 -15.74
C LEU A 19 14.83 13.27 -16.66
N ASP A 20 14.81 12.40 -17.68
CA ASP A 20 13.69 12.28 -18.60
C ASP A 20 12.45 11.70 -17.89
N ALA A 21 12.62 10.62 -17.11
CA ALA A 21 11.55 10.03 -16.29
C ALA A 21 10.97 11.04 -15.29
N LEU A 22 11.81 11.82 -14.60
CA LEU A 22 11.35 12.88 -13.71
C LEU A 22 10.54 13.96 -14.45
N THR A 23 10.93 14.28 -15.69
CA THR A 23 10.23 15.27 -16.51
C THR A 23 8.84 14.78 -16.89
N ASP A 24 8.73 13.52 -17.31
CA ASP A 24 7.46 12.93 -17.71
C ASP A 24 6.50 12.77 -16.53
N LEU A 25 7.00 12.30 -15.38
CA LEU A 25 6.20 12.18 -14.17
C LEU A 25 5.75 13.54 -13.65
N ALA A 26 6.62 14.56 -13.67
CA ALA A 26 6.28 15.92 -13.28
C ALA A 26 5.12 16.48 -14.11
N LYS A 27 5.17 16.29 -15.44
CA LYS A 27 4.09 16.69 -16.35
C LYS A 27 2.80 15.92 -16.08
N ARG A 28 2.87 14.58 -15.99
CA ARG A 28 1.70 13.71 -15.76
C ARG A 28 0.99 14.01 -14.45
N TRP A 29 1.74 14.36 -13.41
CA TRP A 29 1.19 14.64 -12.07
C TRP A 29 0.90 16.13 -11.81
N GLY A 30 1.21 17.01 -12.76
CA GLY A 30 1.06 18.46 -12.59
C GLY A 30 1.87 19.02 -11.42
N THR A 31 3.11 18.55 -11.23
CA THR A 31 3.93 18.93 -10.07
C THR A 31 5.41 19.17 -10.44
N SER A 32 6.23 19.62 -9.49
CA SER A 32 7.66 19.87 -9.70
C SER A 32 8.49 18.58 -9.69
N LYS A 33 9.64 18.56 -10.37
CA LYS A 33 10.58 17.42 -10.32
C LYS A 33 11.03 17.10 -8.89
N ALA A 34 11.23 18.13 -8.06
CA ALA A 34 11.58 17.94 -6.64
C ALA A 34 10.46 17.22 -5.86
N GLU A 35 9.19 17.51 -6.17
CA GLU A 35 8.06 16.81 -5.57
C GLU A 35 7.94 15.37 -6.05
N VAL A 36 8.24 15.11 -7.34
CA VAL A 36 8.35 13.73 -7.85
C VAL A 36 9.41 12.96 -7.06
N ILE A 37 10.60 13.53 -6.87
CA ILE A 37 11.67 12.91 -6.08
C ILE A 37 11.19 12.63 -4.65
N ARG A 38 10.59 13.61 -3.96
CA ARG A 38 10.09 13.43 -2.59
C ARG A 38 9.07 12.30 -2.50
N ARG A 39 8.12 12.23 -3.42
CA ARG A 39 7.12 11.15 -3.46
C ARG A 39 7.75 9.79 -3.72
N SER A 40 8.69 9.70 -4.67
CA SER A 40 9.39 8.47 -4.99
C SER A 40 10.23 7.96 -3.82
N VAL A 41 11.00 8.84 -3.17
CA VAL A 41 11.81 8.49 -1.98
C VAL A 41 10.92 8.03 -0.83
N ARG A 42 9.84 8.76 -0.55
CA ARG A 42 8.88 8.35 0.49
C ARG A 42 8.28 6.98 0.19
N LYS A 43 7.82 6.75 -1.04
CA LYS A 43 7.25 5.46 -1.45
C LYS A 43 8.28 4.32 -1.35
N ALA A 44 9.53 4.57 -1.76
CA ALA A 44 10.61 3.59 -1.64
C ALA A 44 10.92 3.27 -0.17
N LYS A 45 10.95 4.28 0.70
CA LYS A 45 11.10 4.08 2.15
C LYS A 45 9.95 3.27 2.74
N GLU A 46 8.71 3.64 2.44
CA GLU A 46 7.52 2.92 2.92
C GLU A 46 7.51 1.45 2.45
N ALA A 47 7.99 1.18 1.23
CA ALA A 47 8.13 -0.18 0.72
C ALA A 47 9.22 -0.96 1.47
N ALA A 48 10.39 -0.37 1.70
CA ALA A 48 11.47 -0.99 2.45
C ALA A 48 11.10 -1.24 3.93
N ASP A 49 10.45 -0.27 4.57
CA ASP A 49 9.96 -0.40 5.95
C ASP A 49 8.92 -1.55 6.02
N ARG A 50 8.03 -1.66 5.03
CA ARG A 50 7.06 -2.76 4.96
C ARG A 50 7.73 -4.11 4.74
N GLU A 51 8.71 -4.20 3.84
CA GLU A 51 9.47 -5.42 3.60
C GLU A 51 10.14 -5.91 4.88
N SER A 52 10.70 -5.00 5.69
CA SER A 52 11.31 -5.35 6.97
C SER A 52 10.32 -5.86 8.03
N LEU A 53 9.04 -5.53 7.89
CA LEU A 53 7.96 -5.93 8.80
C LEU A 53 7.20 -7.17 8.32
N GLN A 54 7.41 -7.60 7.08
CA GLN A 54 6.73 -8.76 6.54
C GLN A 54 7.44 -10.04 6.99
N PRO A 55 6.70 -11.03 7.53
CA PRO A 55 7.28 -12.34 7.81
C PRO A 55 7.83 -12.93 6.51
N ALA A 56 8.91 -13.71 6.61
CA ALA A 56 9.44 -14.39 5.45
C ALA A 56 8.34 -15.28 4.81
N PRO A 57 8.37 -15.52 3.49
CA PRO A 57 7.30 -16.28 2.82
C PRO A 57 6.97 -17.63 3.47
N LEU A 58 7.98 -18.33 4.02
CA LEU A 58 7.78 -19.58 4.75
C LEU A 58 7.15 -19.37 6.13
N GLU A 59 7.57 -18.33 6.87
CA GLU A 59 6.96 -17.98 8.16
C GLU A 59 5.49 -17.56 8.00
N ALA A 60 5.17 -16.84 6.91
CA ALA A 60 3.79 -16.49 6.56
C ALA A 60 2.96 -17.74 6.23
N LEU A 61 3.54 -18.72 5.53
CA LEU A 61 2.89 -19.99 5.23
C LEU A 61 2.69 -20.83 6.49
N ASP A 62 3.70 -20.93 7.35
CA ASP A 62 3.60 -21.62 8.64
C ASP A 62 2.55 -20.97 9.52
N TRP A 63 2.49 -19.64 9.59
CA TRP A 63 1.45 -18.92 10.32
C TRP A 63 0.05 -19.25 9.78
N LEU A 64 -0.12 -19.26 8.46
CA LEU A 64 -1.38 -19.63 7.82
C LEU A 64 -1.77 -21.08 8.11
N GLN A 65 -0.82 -22.01 8.03
CA GLN A 65 -1.02 -23.43 8.32
C GLN A 65 -1.37 -23.66 9.80
N ASN A 66 -0.81 -22.86 10.70
CA ASN A 66 -1.10 -22.88 12.13
C ASN A 66 -2.39 -22.14 12.52
N GLY A 67 -3.27 -21.86 11.54
CA GLY A 67 -4.62 -21.33 11.79
C GLY A 67 -4.80 -19.88 11.37
N GLY A 68 -3.78 -19.20 10.84
CA GLY A 68 -3.92 -17.87 10.21
C GLY A 68 -4.60 -16.82 11.10
N GLY A 69 -4.48 -16.98 12.42
CA GLY A 69 -5.09 -16.08 13.41
C GLY A 69 -6.60 -16.24 13.62
N LEU A 70 -7.26 -17.26 13.05
CA LEU A 70 -8.67 -17.56 13.28
C LEU A 70 -8.83 -18.96 13.87
N THR A 71 -9.52 -19.05 14.99
CA THR A 71 -10.01 -20.32 15.52
C THR A 71 -11.16 -20.85 14.65
N LEU A 72 -11.45 -22.15 14.74
CA LEU A 72 -12.56 -22.78 14.01
C LEU A 72 -13.91 -22.10 14.28
N ASN A 73 -14.11 -21.61 15.51
CA ASN A 73 -15.33 -20.91 15.92
C ASN A 73 -15.40 -19.53 15.26
N GLU A 74 -14.33 -18.72 15.32
CA GLU A 74 -14.28 -17.41 14.67
C GLU A 74 -14.45 -17.54 13.15
N ALA A 75 -13.89 -18.60 12.55
CA ALA A 75 -14.06 -18.89 11.13
C ALA A 75 -15.50 -19.31 10.76
N ALA A 76 -16.24 -19.93 11.67
CA ALA A 76 -17.64 -20.27 11.48
C ALA A 76 -18.53 -19.03 11.59
N GLU A 77 -18.33 -18.22 12.63
CA GLU A 77 -19.02 -16.94 12.84
C GLU A 77 -18.81 -15.99 11.66
N PHE A 78 -17.56 -15.84 11.19
CA PHE A 78 -17.25 -15.02 10.02
C PHE A 78 -17.99 -15.52 8.76
N ARG A 79 -18.07 -16.84 8.56
CA ARG A 79 -18.82 -17.43 7.43
C ARG A 79 -20.31 -17.13 7.51
N GLU A 80 -20.91 -17.22 8.70
CA GLU A 80 -22.33 -16.90 8.89
C GLU A 80 -22.62 -15.44 8.61
N VAL A 81 -21.79 -14.52 9.11
CA VAL A 81 -21.92 -13.08 8.86
C VAL A 81 -21.82 -12.77 7.37
N VAL A 82 -20.79 -13.27 6.68
CA VAL A 82 -20.61 -13.02 5.23
C VAL A 82 -21.76 -13.62 4.41
N GLN A 83 -22.28 -14.78 4.80
CA GLN A 83 -23.44 -15.36 4.14
C GLN A 83 -24.71 -14.55 4.38
N ALA A 84 -24.93 -14.05 5.59
CA ALA A 84 -26.04 -13.17 5.91
C ALA A 84 -25.98 -11.87 5.09
N GLU A 85 -24.80 -11.24 4.99
CA GLU A 85 -24.60 -10.06 4.13
C GLU A 85 -24.91 -10.34 2.65
N ARG A 86 -24.46 -11.49 2.12
CA ARG A 86 -24.72 -11.89 0.73
C ARG A 86 -26.21 -12.13 0.48
N ARG A 87 -26.90 -12.74 1.43
CA ARG A 87 -28.36 -12.96 1.36
C ARG A 87 -29.13 -11.65 1.51
N ALA A 88 -28.67 -10.73 2.35
CA ALA A 88 -29.28 -9.40 2.53
C ALA A 88 -29.07 -8.48 1.32
N LYS A 89 -27.97 -8.65 0.58
CA LYS A 89 -27.74 -7.99 -0.73
C LYS A 89 -28.60 -8.58 -1.87
N ARG A 90 -29.41 -9.60 -1.62
CA ARG A 90 -30.45 -10.04 -2.54
C ARG A 90 -31.63 -9.07 -2.38
N TYR A 91 -31.67 -8.07 -3.26
CA TYR A 91 -32.48 -6.87 -3.12
C TYR A 91 -33.98 -7.08 -3.46
N TRP A 92 -34.78 -6.12 -2.95
CA TRP A 92 -36.23 -5.93 -3.01
C TRP A 92 -36.96 -6.05 -4.38
N TRP A 93 -36.26 -6.25 -5.49
CA TRP A 93 -36.85 -6.40 -6.83
C TRP A 93 -36.99 -7.85 -7.31
N GLU A 94 -36.58 -8.82 -6.47
CA GLU A 94 -36.77 -10.27 -6.73
C GLU A 94 -38.03 -10.85 -6.04
N ALA A 95 -38.97 -10.00 -5.60
CA ALA A 95 -40.27 -10.37 -5.02
C ALA A 95 -41.42 -10.19 -6.01
#